data_AF-A0A1Q2LFW0-F1
#
_entry.id   AF-A0A1Q2LFW0-F1
#
_cell.length_a   1.000
_cell.length_b   1.000
_cell.length_c   1.000
_cell.angle_alpha   90.00
_cell.angle_beta   90.00
_cell.angle_gamma   90.00
#
_symmetry.space_group_name_H-M   'P 1'
#
loop_
_entity.id
_entity.type
_entity.pdbx_description
1 polymer ?
#
loop_
_entity_poly.entity_id
_entity_poly.type
_entity_poly.pdbx_seq_one_letter_code
_entity_poly.pdbx_strand_id
1 'polypeptide(L)'
;MLDLGIKCTIEYDTRKKSTEFLKDPEKYMDSQKVDSSDKNIFKGMDYYFMIAAYKTIKEWLGNNNEKKEVIKGLFQADKTEKYVGMIWYKSDENEAYLFANINSGKIPLNDAELIKAQLLLKDEANEIQELRQIECANEWDSMEYALQDDEFFSFLVEDKESYDTRILLLFEVYYEIYSDSEKDKSHAVFEFIQTKLMDKNSKECCWQEIKKIFLTFKSWYNNSKSYHLIGFLLVENESLAGLYKEAQGQTKSKFLHETIKEKVKEKIATHNKKDLANIKSLTYGDNNKELKSIVLLFNMLSYIDTQYRFSFDIYKNNDWELEHIHAQQDKTPQIPFKEVVKWLRDSKQILKNAEQSGKESSIDFGKIPSTLERVESLLEKLKAEAKKKKLDDDETKEFGECVKAVFEIFKGDELHTIGNLTLLSKNENISLGNAIFAMKQQRIKEKEQEGAFIPLCTRNVFLKYYTKEQNISQALFWSKQDSQDYQEEIIAKIQKYLFS
;
A
#
# COMPACT_ATOMS: atom_id res chain seq x y z
N MET A 1 -28.11 -36.52 22.75
CA MET A 1 -26.83 -37.04 22.23
C MET A 1 -27.09 -37.93 21.02
N LEU A 2 -26.07 -38.11 20.17
CA LEU A 2 -26.09 -39.08 19.08
C LEU A 2 -25.79 -40.46 19.67
N ASP A 3 -26.74 -41.38 19.64
CA ASP A 3 -26.46 -42.78 19.94
C ASP A 3 -25.91 -43.45 18.68
N LEU A 4 -24.60 -43.74 18.69
CA LEU A 4 -23.85 -44.23 17.54
C LEU A 4 -23.66 -45.75 17.57
N GLY A 5 -24.13 -46.46 18.62
CA GLY A 5 -23.99 -47.91 18.73
C GLY A 5 -22.55 -48.46 18.88
N ILE A 6 -21.53 -47.60 18.82
CA ILE A 6 -20.11 -47.96 18.96
C ILE A 6 -19.70 -47.92 20.43
N LYS A 7 -19.30 -49.06 20.99
CA LYS A 7 -18.72 -49.17 22.34
C LYS A 7 -17.20 -49.08 22.26
N CYS A 8 -16.65 -47.87 22.33
CA CYS A 8 -15.21 -47.67 22.51
C CYS A 8 -14.92 -47.13 23.92
N THR A 9 -13.71 -47.39 24.42
CA THR A 9 -13.20 -46.86 25.69
C THR A 9 -11.93 -46.09 25.42
N ILE A 10 -11.87 -44.85 25.92
CA ILE A 10 -10.72 -43.96 25.77
C ILE A 10 -10.23 -43.60 27.17
N GLU A 11 -8.95 -43.85 27.42
CA GLU A 11 -8.24 -43.44 28.63
C GLU A 11 -7.04 -42.59 28.22
N TYR A 12 -6.87 -41.44 28.86
CA TYR A 12 -5.67 -40.62 28.68
C TYR A 12 -4.62 -41.06 29.70
N ASP A 13 -3.40 -41.32 29.25
CA ASP A 13 -2.29 -41.77 30.11
C ASP A 13 -2.02 -40.82 31.28
N THR A 14 -2.15 -39.52 31.04
CA THR A 14 -1.96 -38.47 32.06
C THR A 14 -3.19 -38.28 32.96
N ARG A 15 -4.34 -38.89 32.64
CA ARG A 15 -5.63 -38.74 33.33
C ARG A 15 -6.34 -40.08 33.45
N LYS A 16 -5.82 -40.98 34.28
CA LYS A 16 -6.30 -42.37 34.52
C LYS A 16 -7.78 -42.56 34.91
N LYS A 17 -8.55 -41.48 35.06
CA LYS A 17 -10.00 -41.53 35.33
C LYS A 17 -10.84 -40.92 34.21
N SER A 18 -10.22 -40.48 33.12
CA SER A 18 -10.92 -39.90 31.98
C SER A 18 -11.97 -40.84 31.39
N THR A 19 -11.73 -42.15 31.43
CA THR A 19 -12.69 -43.16 30.95
C THR A 19 -14.01 -43.11 31.70
N GLU A 20 -13.98 -42.84 33.01
CA GLU A 20 -15.19 -42.69 33.83
C GLU A 20 -15.89 -41.36 33.55
N PHE A 21 -15.12 -40.30 33.37
CA PHE A 21 -15.64 -38.98 33.00
C PHE A 21 -16.33 -38.97 31.62
N LEU A 22 -15.70 -39.56 30.60
CA LEU A 22 -16.20 -39.56 29.22
C LEU A 22 -17.45 -40.41 29.00
N LYS A 23 -17.75 -41.36 29.91
CA LYS A 23 -18.97 -42.18 29.84
C LYS A 23 -20.23 -41.36 30.07
N ASP A 24 -20.14 -40.34 30.92
CA ASP A 24 -21.27 -39.48 31.25
C ASP A 24 -20.77 -38.08 31.67
N PRO A 25 -20.35 -37.24 30.69
CA PRO A 25 -19.89 -35.88 30.98
C PRO A 25 -20.99 -34.99 31.57
N GLU A 26 -22.26 -35.29 31.27
CA GLU A 26 -23.42 -34.52 31.74
C GLU A 26 -23.56 -34.55 33.25
N LYS A 27 -23.33 -35.72 33.87
CA LYS A 27 -23.32 -35.89 35.32
C LYS A 27 -22.42 -34.91 36.06
N TYR A 28 -21.36 -34.43 35.40
CA TYR A 28 -20.36 -33.53 35.99
C TYR A 28 -20.57 -32.06 35.62
N MET A 29 -21.55 -31.72 34.76
CA MET A 29 -21.83 -30.35 34.33
C MET A 29 -22.33 -29.45 35.48
N ASP A 30 -23.17 -29.98 36.37
CA ASP A 30 -23.79 -29.22 37.48
C ASP A 30 -22.91 -29.16 38.74
N SER A 31 -21.74 -29.79 38.72
CA SER A 31 -20.81 -29.82 39.87
C SER A 31 -20.15 -28.46 40.19
N GLN A 32 -20.59 -27.37 39.54
CA GLN A 32 -20.33 -25.99 39.96
C GLN A 32 -21.13 -25.55 41.20
N LYS A 33 -22.12 -26.35 41.67
CA LYS A 33 -22.87 -26.09 42.91
C LYS A 33 -22.87 -27.27 43.87
N VAL A 34 -21.72 -27.68 44.39
CA VAL A 34 -21.70 -28.47 45.64
C VAL A 34 -20.56 -28.01 46.54
N ASP A 35 -20.98 -27.69 47.75
CA ASP A 35 -20.23 -27.15 48.87
C ASP A 35 -19.12 -28.11 49.37
N SER A 36 -18.23 -27.51 50.14
CA SER A 36 -16.94 -28.02 50.62
C SER A 36 -16.99 -29.24 51.57
N SER A 37 -17.22 -30.46 51.06
CA SER A 37 -16.77 -31.67 51.79
C SER A 37 -16.58 -32.97 51.00
N ASP A 38 -16.96 -33.06 49.72
CA ASP A 38 -16.68 -34.26 48.91
C ASP A 38 -15.60 -34.02 47.83
N LYS A 39 -14.63 -34.94 47.80
CA LYS A 39 -13.54 -35.01 46.81
C LYS A 39 -14.13 -35.20 45.41
N ASN A 40 -14.49 -34.12 44.71
CA ASN A 40 -14.82 -34.21 43.30
C ASN A 40 -13.55 -34.61 42.53
N ILE A 41 -13.54 -35.85 42.03
CA ILE A 41 -12.37 -36.53 41.48
C ILE A 41 -11.94 -35.92 40.13
N PHE A 42 -12.84 -35.16 39.48
CA PHE A 42 -12.66 -34.54 38.16
C PHE A 42 -12.43 -33.02 38.25
N LYS A 43 -11.53 -32.59 39.13
CA LYS A 43 -11.06 -31.20 39.22
C LYS A 43 -9.78 -31.01 38.40
N GLY A 44 -9.78 -30.07 37.46
CA GLY A 44 -8.62 -29.74 36.64
C GLY A 44 -9.00 -28.96 35.39
N MET A 45 -8.05 -28.20 34.83
CA MET A 45 -8.26 -27.37 33.63
C MET A 45 -8.68 -28.20 32.42
N ASP A 46 -8.14 -29.42 32.27
CA ASP A 46 -8.50 -30.31 31.15
C ASP A 46 -9.96 -30.77 31.23
N TYR A 47 -10.42 -31.20 32.41
CA TYR A 47 -11.82 -31.60 32.59
C TYR A 47 -12.78 -30.42 32.39
N TYR A 48 -12.38 -29.21 32.77
CA TYR A 48 -13.14 -28.00 32.47
C TYR A 48 -13.31 -27.81 30.96
N PHE A 49 -12.23 -27.89 30.17
CA PHE A 49 -12.31 -27.76 28.72
C PHE A 49 -13.04 -28.93 28.05
N MET A 50 -12.95 -30.15 28.58
CA MET A 50 -13.74 -31.28 28.11
C MET A 50 -15.24 -31.05 28.30
N ILE A 51 -15.66 -30.50 29.46
CA ILE A 51 -17.07 -30.11 29.70
C ILE A 51 -17.49 -28.99 28.75
N ALA A 52 -16.63 -27.97 28.57
CA ALA A 52 -16.93 -26.86 27.67
C ALA A 52 -17.13 -27.34 26.22
N ALA A 53 -16.21 -28.16 25.71
CA ALA A 53 -16.32 -28.76 24.38
C ALA A 53 -17.60 -29.59 24.23
N TYR A 54 -17.90 -30.43 25.23
CA TYR A 54 -19.14 -31.22 25.23
C TYR A 54 -20.39 -30.33 25.16
N LYS A 55 -20.45 -29.27 25.97
CA LYS A 55 -21.57 -28.31 25.98
C LYS A 55 -21.74 -27.63 24.62
N THR A 56 -20.65 -27.11 24.05
CA THR A 56 -20.66 -26.47 22.73
C THR A 56 -21.14 -27.42 21.64
N ILE A 57 -20.65 -28.67 21.63
CA ILE A 57 -21.09 -29.69 20.65
C ILE A 57 -22.58 -30.01 20.84
N LYS A 58 -23.04 -30.16 22.09
CA LYS A 58 -24.44 -30.45 22.41
C LYS A 58 -25.38 -29.33 21.96
N GLU A 59 -25.02 -28.07 22.24
CA GLU A 59 -25.77 -26.88 21.80
C GLU A 59 -25.78 -26.77 20.28
N TRP A 60 -24.64 -26.94 19.62
CA TRP A 60 -24.54 -26.87 18.17
C TRP A 60 -25.38 -27.95 17.47
N LEU A 61 -25.36 -29.20 17.96
CA LEU A 61 -26.19 -30.28 17.43
C LEU A 61 -27.68 -30.05 17.70
N GLY A 62 -28.04 -29.36 18.80
CA GLY A 62 -29.43 -28.97 19.10
C GLY A 62 -29.98 -27.95 18.10
N ASN A 63 -29.13 -27.02 17.66
CA ASN A 63 -29.51 -25.95 16.73
C ASN A 63 -29.44 -26.35 15.24
N ASN A 64 -28.84 -27.50 14.90
CA ASN A 64 -28.60 -27.92 13.51
C ASN A 64 -29.13 -29.35 13.24
N ASN A 65 -30.45 -29.56 13.34
CA ASN A 65 -31.06 -30.89 13.22
C ASN A 65 -30.79 -31.62 11.88
N GLU A 66 -30.76 -30.91 10.74
CA GLU A 66 -30.46 -31.53 9.44
C GLU A 66 -29.02 -32.06 9.38
N LYS A 67 -28.04 -31.26 9.83
CA LYS A 67 -26.62 -31.64 9.88
C LYS A 67 -26.38 -32.78 10.88
N LYS A 68 -27.16 -32.83 11.97
CA LYS A 68 -27.11 -33.89 12.97
C LYS A 68 -27.45 -35.26 12.38
N GLU A 69 -28.43 -35.35 11.48
CA GLU A 69 -28.77 -36.62 10.81
C GLU A 69 -27.70 -37.04 9.79
N VAL A 70 -27.08 -36.09 9.08
CA VAL A 70 -25.91 -36.38 8.22
C VAL A 70 -24.74 -36.92 9.03
N ILE A 71 -24.41 -36.29 10.17
CA ILE A 71 -23.35 -36.75 11.06
C ILE A 71 -23.67 -38.15 11.61
N LYS A 72 -24.92 -38.43 12.00
CA LYS A 72 -25.31 -39.80 12.37
C LYS A 72 -25.04 -40.78 11.24
N GLY A 73 -25.42 -40.46 10.00
CA GLY A 73 -25.17 -41.31 8.84
C GLY A 73 -23.68 -41.61 8.62
N LEU A 74 -22.80 -40.62 8.84
CA LEU A 74 -21.34 -40.80 8.72
C LEU A 74 -20.77 -41.76 9.78
N PHE A 75 -21.36 -41.80 10.98
CA PHE A 75 -20.87 -42.62 12.10
C PHE A 75 -21.66 -43.92 12.32
N GLN A 76 -22.88 -44.04 11.80
CA GLN A 76 -23.70 -45.25 11.78
C GLN A 76 -23.32 -46.10 10.56
N ALA A 77 -22.09 -46.60 10.57
CA ALA A 77 -21.67 -47.64 9.65
C ALA A 77 -22.32 -48.97 10.09
N ASP A 78 -23.26 -49.48 9.31
CA ASP A 78 -23.40 -50.94 9.23
C ASP A 78 -22.03 -51.52 8.90
N LYS A 79 -21.65 -52.61 9.58
CA LYS A 79 -20.28 -53.09 9.85
C LYS A 79 -19.35 -53.34 8.63
N THR A 80 -19.72 -52.95 7.43
CA THR A 80 -19.02 -53.21 6.16
C THR A 80 -18.45 -51.96 5.47
N GLU A 81 -18.93 -50.73 5.73
CA GLU A 81 -18.38 -49.51 5.11
C GLU A 81 -18.08 -48.41 6.15
N LYS A 82 -16.81 -48.00 6.26
CA LYS A 82 -16.40 -46.88 7.13
C LYS A 82 -16.43 -45.59 6.33
N TYR A 83 -17.36 -44.68 6.63
CA TYR A 83 -17.43 -43.34 5.99
C TYR A 83 -16.49 -42.30 6.60
N VAL A 84 -15.93 -42.58 7.78
CA VAL A 84 -14.99 -41.70 8.49
C VAL A 84 -13.65 -42.39 8.65
N GLY A 85 -12.60 -41.79 8.11
CA GLY A 85 -11.22 -42.20 8.28
C GLY A 85 -10.46 -41.23 9.18
N MET A 86 -9.63 -41.76 10.08
CA MET A 86 -8.69 -40.97 10.86
C MET A 86 -7.30 -41.19 10.29
N ILE A 87 -6.61 -40.10 9.93
CA ILE A 87 -5.18 -40.17 9.58
C ILE A 87 -4.41 -40.14 10.89
N TRP A 88 -3.85 -41.29 11.28
CA TRP A 88 -3.10 -41.44 12.52
C TRP A 88 -1.61 -41.50 12.22
N TYR A 89 -0.87 -40.45 12.59
CA TYR A 89 0.58 -40.41 12.51
C TYR A 89 1.17 -40.90 13.83
N LYS A 90 1.69 -42.13 13.84
CA LYS A 90 2.51 -42.63 14.95
C LYS A 90 3.97 -42.29 14.65
N SER A 91 4.62 -41.55 15.54
CA SER A 91 6.04 -41.22 15.43
C SER A 91 6.74 -41.40 16.76
N ASP A 92 8.01 -41.80 16.69
CA ASP A 92 8.92 -41.87 17.85
C ASP A 92 9.73 -40.56 18.00
N GLU A 93 9.55 -39.60 17.10
CA GLU A 93 10.19 -38.28 17.12
C GLU A 93 9.47 -37.29 18.06
N ASN A 94 10.13 -36.17 18.37
CA ASN A 94 9.54 -35.11 19.19
C ASN A 94 8.26 -34.55 18.54
N GLU A 95 7.14 -34.65 19.25
CA GLU A 95 5.80 -34.25 18.80
C GLU A 95 5.74 -32.80 18.30
N ALA A 96 6.45 -31.87 18.95
CA ALA A 96 6.45 -30.46 18.56
C ALA A 96 7.19 -30.23 17.24
N TYR A 97 8.29 -30.96 16.99
CA TYR A 97 9.05 -30.88 15.74
C TYR A 97 8.26 -31.49 14.58
N LEU A 98 7.64 -32.66 14.79
CA LEU A 98 6.77 -33.30 13.80
C LEU A 98 5.56 -32.41 13.46
N PHE A 99 4.93 -31.81 14.48
CA PHE A 99 3.82 -30.89 14.26
C PHE A 99 4.25 -29.64 13.47
N ALA A 100 5.42 -29.07 13.78
CA ALA A 100 5.96 -27.94 13.03
C ALA A 100 6.22 -28.32 11.56
N ASN A 101 6.81 -29.50 11.30
CA ASN A 101 7.12 -29.97 9.95
C ASN A 101 5.88 -30.31 9.12
N ILE A 102 4.87 -30.98 9.71
CA ILE A 102 3.60 -31.29 9.02
C ILE A 102 2.84 -30.01 8.66
N ASN A 103 2.97 -28.96 9.48
CA ASN A 103 2.36 -27.67 9.19
C ASN A 103 3.26 -26.73 8.37
N SER A 104 4.57 -27.02 8.25
CA SER A 104 5.49 -26.26 7.40
C SER A 104 5.27 -26.69 5.95
N GLY A 105 4.72 -25.79 5.13
CA GLY A 105 4.34 -26.10 3.74
C GLY A 105 2.86 -26.32 3.54
N LYS A 106 1.99 -25.95 4.50
CA LYS A 106 0.57 -25.74 4.21
C LYS A 106 0.45 -24.65 3.14
N ILE A 107 0.15 -25.07 1.92
CA ILE A 107 -0.38 -24.17 0.89
C ILE A 107 -1.82 -23.90 1.34
N PRO A 108 -2.15 -22.67 1.77
CA PRO A 108 -3.54 -22.34 2.03
C PRO A 108 -4.32 -22.67 0.75
N LEU A 109 -5.43 -23.40 0.86
CA LEU A 109 -6.34 -23.60 -0.27
C LEU A 109 -6.99 -22.26 -0.58
N ASN A 110 -6.24 -21.37 -1.22
CA ASN A 110 -6.72 -20.09 -1.71
C ASN A 110 -7.52 -20.33 -2.99
N ASP A 111 -8.31 -19.33 -3.41
CA ASP A 111 -9.17 -19.45 -4.57
C ASP A 111 -8.40 -19.78 -5.85
N ALA A 112 -7.16 -19.30 -5.98
CA ALA A 112 -6.33 -19.58 -7.15
C ALA A 112 -5.98 -21.07 -7.27
N GLU A 113 -5.53 -21.71 -6.19
CA GLU A 113 -5.18 -23.13 -6.20
C GLU A 113 -6.41 -24.02 -6.41
N LEU A 114 -7.57 -23.64 -5.85
CA LEU A 114 -8.83 -24.33 -6.08
C LEU A 114 -9.29 -24.24 -7.54
N ILE A 115 -9.23 -23.04 -8.13
CA ILE A 115 -9.55 -22.82 -9.55
C ILE A 115 -8.56 -23.59 -10.43
N LYS A 116 -7.26 -23.52 -10.14
CA LYS A 116 -6.21 -24.23 -10.87
C LYS A 116 -6.45 -25.73 -10.87
N ALA A 117 -6.72 -26.31 -9.70
CA ALA A 117 -7.05 -27.72 -9.58
C ALA A 117 -8.24 -28.10 -10.48
N GLN A 118 -9.32 -27.31 -10.44
CA GLN A 118 -10.51 -27.59 -11.25
C GLN A 118 -10.27 -27.43 -12.77
N LEU A 119 -9.44 -26.48 -13.17
CA LEU A 119 -9.06 -26.30 -14.59
C LEU A 119 -8.27 -27.50 -15.12
N LEU A 120 -7.43 -28.09 -14.27
CA LEU A 120 -6.50 -29.20 -14.58
C LEU A 120 -7.07 -30.61 -14.35
N LEU A 121 -8.28 -30.74 -13.78
CA LEU A 121 -8.93 -32.04 -13.67
C LEU A 121 -9.10 -32.68 -15.06
N LYS A 122 -8.54 -33.90 -15.23
CA LYS A 122 -8.63 -34.67 -16.47
C LYS A 122 -10.07 -35.09 -16.72
N ASP A 123 -10.55 -34.85 -17.93
CA ASP A 123 -11.81 -35.38 -18.44
C ASP A 123 -11.39 -36.56 -19.34
N GLU A 124 -11.54 -37.81 -18.87
CA GLU A 124 -10.82 -39.01 -19.34
C GLU A 124 -11.04 -39.43 -20.81
N ALA A 125 -11.76 -38.66 -21.63
CA ALA A 125 -12.38 -39.18 -22.85
C ALA A 125 -11.97 -38.52 -24.19
N ASN A 126 -11.09 -37.51 -24.25
CA ASN A 126 -10.88 -36.79 -25.53
C ASN A 126 -9.48 -36.15 -25.69
N GLU A 127 -8.68 -36.60 -26.67
CA GLU A 127 -7.34 -36.06 -26.99
C GLU A 127 -7.33 -34.54 -27.24
N ILE A 128 -8.39 -34.01 -27.87
CA ILE A 128 -8.55 -32.57 -28.09
C ILE A 128 -8.70 -31.81 -26.76
N GLN A 129 -9.37 -32.41 -25.77
CA GLN A 129 -9.50 -31.80 -24.45
C GLN A 129 -8.16 -31.83 -23.70
N GLU A 130 -7.37 -32.88 -23.86
CA GLU A 130 -6.04 -32.97 -23.23
C GLU A 130 -5.08 -31.91 -23.79
N LEU A 131 -5.06 -31.69 -25.11
CA LEU A 131 -4.29 -30.60 -25.73
C LEU A 131 -4.71 -29.22 -25.20
N ARG A 132 -6.02 -28.96 -25.09
CA ARG A 132 -6.51 -27.69 -24.53
C ARG A 132 -6.17 -27.51 -23.05
N GLN A 133 -6.16 -28.58 -22.27
CA GLN A 133 -5.72 -28.51 -20.87
C GLN A 133 -4.25 -28.11 -20.76
N ILE A 134 -3.40 -28.68 -21.63
CA ILE A 134 -1.98 -28.31 -21.74
C ILE A 134 -1.84 -26.83 -22.13
N GLU A 135 -2.62 -26.36 -23.11
CA GLU A 135 -2.65 -24.95 -23.51
C GLU A 135 -3.04 -24.04 -22.34
N CYS A 136 -4.15 -24.33 -21.64
CA CYS A 136 -4.58 -23.56 -20.47
C CYS A 136 -3.51 -23.55 -19.36
N ALA A 137 -2.84 -24.68 -19.11
CA ALA A 137 -1.77 -24.75 -18.11
C ALA A 137 -0.59 -23.84 -18.48
N ASN A 138 -0.13 -23.90 -19.73
CA ASN A 138 0.96 -23.05 -20.22
C ASN A 138 0.58 -21.56 -20.19
N GLU A 139 -0.67 -21.24 -20.54
CA GLU A 139 -1.18 -19.87 -20.50
C GLU A 139 -1.31 -19.35 -19.08
N TRP A 140 -1.80 -20.18 -18.15
CA TRP A 140 -1.81 -19.88 -16.72
C TRP A 140 -0.40 -19.52 -16.24
N ASP A 141 0.57 -20.40 -16.46
CA ASP A 141 1.93 -20.21 -16.00
C ASP A 141 2.56 -18.96 -16.63
N SER A 142 2.28 -18.69 -17.92
CA SER A 142 2.75 -17.47 -18.57
C SER A 142 2.12 -16.19 -18.01
N MET A 143 0.83 -16.23 -17.63
CA MET A 143 0.15 -15.07 -17.04
C MET A 143 0.63 -14.83 -15.61
N GLU A 144 0.72 -15.88 -14.81
CA GLU A 144 1.26 -15.83 -13.44
C GLU A 144 2.70 -15.30 -13.46
N TYR A 145 3.58 -15.86 -14.29
CA TYR A 145 4.96 -15.38 -14.43
C TYR A 145 5.04 -13.90 -14.80
N ALA A 146 4.18 -13.43 -15.72
CA ALA A 146 4.15 -12.02 -16.07
C ALA A 146 3.66 -11.14 -14.92
N LEU A 147 2.70 -11.60 -14.11
CA LEU A 147 2.19 -10.89 -12.94
C LEU A 147 3.19 -10.89 -11.77
N GLN A 148 4.19 -11.76 -11.77
CA GLN A 148 5.29 -11.73 -10.79
C GLN A 148 6.24 -10.53 -10.97
N ASP A 149 6.13 -9.76 -12.07
CA ASP A 149 6.77 -8.45 -12.18
C ASP A 149 6.11 -7.47 -11.20
N ASP A 150 6.86 -7.05 -10.17
CA ASP A 150 6.38 -6.15 -9.12
C ASP A 150 5.91 -4.79 -9.65
N GLU A 151 6.55 -4.23 -10.67
CA GLU A 151 6.13 -2.95 -11.23
C GLU A 151 4.81 -3.09 -11.99
N PHE A 152 4.63 -4.21 -12.71
CA PHE A 152 3.36 -4.50 -13.37
C PHE A 152 2.23 -4.78 -12.37
N PHE A 153 2.50 -5.55 -11.31
CA PHE A 153 1.47 -5.91 -10.36
C PHE A 153 1.10 -4.74 -9.44
N SER A 154 2.08 -4.00 -8.92
CA SER A 154 1.85 -2.79 -8.14
C SER A 154 1.18 -1.69 -8.94
N PHE A 155 1.24 -1.69 -10.28
CA PHE A 155 0.39 -0.83 -11.09
C PHE A 155 -1.10 -1.16 -10.92
N LEU A 156 -1.46 -2.45 -10.82
CA LEU A 156 -2.84 -2.93 -10.80
C LEU A 156 -3.50 -2.93 -9.42
N VAL A 157 -2.76 -3.29 -8.36
CA VAL A 157 -3.31 -3.49 -7.00
C VAL A 157 -2.78 -2.47 -5.99
N GLU A 158 -3.53 -2.23 -4.91
CA GLU A 158 -3.07 -1.37 -3.81
C GLU A 158 -2.03 -2.06 -2.94
N ASP A 159 -2.32 -3.29 -2.51
CA ASP A 159 -1.45 -4.12 -1.67
C ASP A 159 -1.09 -5.42 -2.38
N LYS A 160 0.14 -5.52 -2.90
CA LYS A 160 0.63 -6.73 -3.57
C LYS A 160 0.84 -7.92 -2.64
N GLU A 161 1.10 -7.66 -1.36
CA GLU A 161 1.38 -8.71 -0.36
C GLU A 161 0.10 -9.46 0.05
N SER A 162 -1.07 -8.91 -0.29
CA SER A 162 -2.36 -9.59 -0.12
C SER A 162 -2.59 -10.77 -1.07
N TYR A 163 -1.70 -10.98 -2.05
CA TYR A 163 -1.82 -12.04 -3.06
C TYR A 163 -0.68 -13.06 -2.97
N ASP A 164 -0.98 -14.27 -2.48
CA ASP A 164 -0.06 -15.41 -2.59
C ASP A 164 0.14 -15.85 -4.06
N THR A 165 -0.95 -15.87 -4.83
CA THR A 165 -0.97 -16.23 -6.26
C THR A 165 -1.58 -15.08 -7.06
N ARG A 166 -0.78 -14.38 -7.88
CA ARG A 166 -1.16 -13.06 -8.43
C ARG A 166 -2.20 -13.12 -9.54
N ILE A 167 -2.29 -14.24 -10.26
CA ILE A 167 -3.34 -14.50 -11.26
C ILE A 167 -4.74 -14.50 -10.67
N LEU A 168 -4.89 -14.66 -9.35
CA LEU A 168 -6.17 -14.55 -8.65
C LEU A 168 -6.88 -13.22 -8.95
N LEU A 169 -6.11 -12.13 -9.09
CA LEU A 169 -6.62 -10.81 -9.46
C LEU A 169 -7.51 -10.85 -10.72
N LEU A 170 -7.13 -11.65 -11.72
CA LEU A 170 -7.90 -11.73 -12.97
C LEU A 170 -9.28 -12.36 -12.73
N PHE A 171 -9.35 -13.35 -11.85
CA PHE A 171 -10.60 -14.00 -11.46
C PHE A 171 -11.45 -13.10 -10.58
N GLU A 172 -10.84 -12.32 -9.69
CA GLU A 172 -11.54 -11.31 -8.88
C GLU A 172 -12.17 -10.22 -9.74
N VAL A 173 -11.44 -9.72 -10.74
CA VAL A 173 -11.98 -8.76 -11.72
C VAL A 173 -13.14 -9.38 -12.50
N TYR A 174 -12.98 -10.61 -12.99
CA TYR A 174 -14.04 -11.32 -13.69
C TYR A 174 -15.28 -11.52 -12.80
N TYR A 175 -15.08 -11.92 -11.55
CA TYR A 175 -16.14 -12.05 -10.55
C TYR A 175 -16.88 -10.73 -10.31
N GLU A 176 -16.16 -9.63 -10.08
CA GLU A 176 -16.76 -8.32 -9.79
C GLU A 176 -17.61 -7.77 -10.96
N ILE A 177 -17.32 -8.19 -12.19
CA ILE A 177 -18.06 -7.73 -13.37
C ILE A 177 -19.32 -8.56 -13.64
N TYR A 178 -19.22 -9.88 -13.44
CA TYR A 178 -20.22 -10.85 -13.92
C TYR A 178 -20.97 -11.59 -12.81
N SER A 179 -20.63 -11.36 -11.54
CA SER A 179 -21.37 -11.89 -10.40
C SER A 179 -22.33 -10.86 -9.82
N ASP A 180 -23.53 -11.31 -9.46
CA ASP A 180 -24.54 -10.53 -8.75
C ASP A 180 -24.44 -10.69 -7.21
N SER A 181 -23.48 -11.50 -6.71
CA SER A 181 -23.35 -11.81 -5.28
C SER A 181 -22.39 -10.89 -4.52
N GLU A 182 -22.72 -10.55 -3.27
CA GLU A 182 -21.85 -9.81 -2.37
C GLU A 182 -20.57 -10.62 -2.01
N LYS A 183 -19.43 -9.92 -1.83
CA LYS A 183 -18.09 -10.49 -1.59
C LYS A 183 -17.92 -11.21 -0.23
N ASP A 184 -18.97 -11.31 0.59
CA ASP A 184 -18.85 -11.61 2.03
C ASP A 184 -18.77 -13.11 2.37
N LYS A 185 -18.51 -13.97 1.37
CA LYS A 185 -18.31 -15.41 1.57
C LYS A 185 -16.86 -15.80 1.30
N SER A 186 -16.27 -16.56 2.24
CA SER A 186 -15.01 -17.26 2.01
C SER A 186 -15.14 -18.10 0.73
N HIS A 187 -14.17 -17.99 -0.17
CA HIS A 187 -14.14 -18.68 -1.47
C HIS A 187 -15.22 -18.28 -2.50
N ALA A 188 -15.80 -17.08 -2.40
CA ALA A 188 -16.82 -16.61 -3.35
C ALA A 188 -16.34 -16.60 -4.82
N VAL A 189 -15.06 -16.25 -5.06
CA VAL A 189 -14.50 -16.24 -6.42
C VAL A 189 -14.43 -17.66 -6.95
N PHE A 190 -13.89 -18.60 -6.17
CA PHE A 190 -13.85 -20.00 -6.56
C PHE A 190 -15.26 -20.57 -6.79
N GLU A 191 -16.22 -20.37 -5.89
CA GLU A 191 -17.59 -20.85 -6.05
C GLU A 191 -18.22 -20.35 -7.37
N PHE A 192 -18.06 -19.06 -7.66
CA PHE A 192 -18.53 -18.48 -8.91
C PHE A 192 -17.85 -19.10 -10.13
N ILE A 193 -16.53 -19.18 -10.14
CA ILE A 193 -15.77 -19.76 -11.25
C ILE A 193 -16.13 -21.23 -11.44
N GLN A 194 -16.28 -21.99 -10.34
CA GLN A 194 -16.71 -23.37 -10.38
C GLN A 194 -18.03 -23.51 -11.14
N THR A 195 -19.04 -22.66 -10.88
CA THR A 195 -20.31 -22.71 -11.65
C THR A 195 -20.10 -22.48 -13.15
N LYS A 196 -19.16 -21.61 -13.54
CA LYS A 196 -18.81 -21.36 -14.95
C LYS A 196 -18.03 -22.51 -15.58
N LEU A 197 -17.31 -23.30 -14.79
CA LEU A 197 -16.52 -24.44 -15.26
C LEU A 197 -17.34 -25.74 -15.41
N MET A 198 -18.58 -25.79 -14.92
CA MET A 198 -19.44 -26.99 -15.00
C MET A 198 -19.92 -27.32 -16.42
N ASP A 199 -20.01 -26.33 -17.32
CA ASP A 199 -20.38 -26.52 -18.72
C ASP A 199 -19.16 -26.31 -19.64
N LYS A 200 -18.99 -27.18 -20.66
CA LYS A 200 -17.81 -27.15 -21.56
C LYS A 200 -17.73 -25.86 -22.38
N ASN A 201 -18.86 -25.35 -22.88
CA ASN A 201 -18.87 -24.08 -23.61
C ASN A 201 -18.58 -22.91 -22.68
N SER A 202 -19.16 -22.93 -21.47
CA SER A 202 -18.91 -21.93 -20.43
C SER A 202 -17.45 -21.92 -19.95
N LYS A 203 -16.77 -23.07 -19.85
CA LYS A 203 -15.34 -23.15 -19.46
C LYS A 203 -14.43 -22.41 -20.43
N GLU A 204 -14.60 -22.64 -21.74
CA GLU A 204 -13.82 -21.95 -22.77
C GLU A 204 -14.09 -20.45 -22.75
N CYS A 205 -15.37 -20.05 -22.72
CA CYS A 205 -15.74 -18.64 -22.64
C CYS A 205 -15.16 -17.94 -21.41
N CYS A 206 -15.18 -18.60 -20.25
CA CYS A 206 -14.60 -18.08 -19.02
C CYS A 206 -13.09 -17.85 -19.18
N TRP A 207 -12.34 -18.85 -19.67
CA TRP A 207 -10.90 -18.74 -19.86
C TRP A 207 -10.51 -17.66 -20.87
N GLN A 208 -11.25 -17.54 -21.98
CA GLN A 208 -11.03 -16.48 -22.97
C GLN A 208 -11.23 -15.08 -22.37
N GLU A 209 -12.22 -14.89 -21.48
CA GLU A 209 -12.40 -13.62 -20.80
C GLU A 209 -11.27 -13.34 -19.78
N ILE A 210 -10.77 -14.34 -19.05
CA ILE A 210 -9.59 -14.18 -18.18
C ILE A 210 -8.36 -13.70 -18.98
N LYS A 211 -8.11 -14.33 -20.14
CA LYS A 211 -7.03 -13.90 -21.06
C LYS A 211 -7.23 -12.48 -21.55
N LYS A 212 -8.47 -12.10 -21.88
CA LYS A 212 -8.80 -10.75 -22.35
C LYS A 212 -8.58 -9.70 -21.27
N ILE A 213 -8.90 -10.00 -20.01
CA ILE A 213 -8.57 -9.16 -18.85
C ILE A 213 -7.05 -8.96 -18.79
N PHE A 214 -6.28 -10.05 -18.76
CA PHE A 214 -4.82 -10.00 -18.70
C PHE A 214 -4.20 -9.19 -19.85
N LEU A 215 -4.60 -9.47 -21.09
CA LEU A 215 -4.10 -8.75 -22.28
C LEU A 215 -4.47 -7.27 -22.27
N THR A 216 -5.62 -6.92 -21.71
CA THR A 216 -6.03 -5.52 -21.53
C THR A 216 -5.15 -4.81 -20.51
N PHE A 217 -4.91 -5.42 -19.35
CA PHE A 217 -4.01 -4.89 -18.33
C PHE A 217 -2.58 -4.73 -18.85
N LYS A 218 -2.07 -5.74 -19.57
CA LYS A 218 -0.76 -5.66 -20.25
C LYS A 218 -0.73 -4.54 -21.30
N SER A 219 -1.82 -4.33 -22.03
CA SER A 219 -1.93 -3.22 -22.99
C SER A 219 -1.91 -1.86 -22.30
N TRP A 220 -2.53 -1.73 -21.12
CA TRP A 220 -2.50 -0.50 -20.32
C TRP A 220 -1.11 -0.24 -19.76
N TYR A 221 -0.47 -1.26 -19.20
CA TYR A 221 0.88 -1.17 -18.67
C TYR A 221 1.90 -0.80 -19.75
N ASN A 222 1.82 -1.42 -20.94
CA ASN A 222 2.81 -1.18 -21.99
C ASN A 222 2.68 0.18 -22.67
N ASN A 223 1.49 0.79 -22.68
CA ASN A 223 1.28 2.11 -23.26
C ASN A 223 1.55 3.22 -22.23
N SER A 224 2.53 4.09 -22.51
CA SER A 224 2.93 5.16 -21.58
C SER A 224 1.76 6.05 -21.11
N LYS A 225 0.85 6.44 -22.01
CA LYS A 225 -0.29 7.29 -21.65
C LYS A 225 -1.31 6.52 -20.80
N SER A 226 -1.65 5.30 -21.20
CA SER A 226 -2.57 4.45 -20.43
C SER A 226 -2.03 4.16 -19.05
N TYR A 227 -0.77 3.75 -18.93
CA TYR A 227 -0.10 3.46 -17.68
C TYR A 227 -0.20 4.61 -16.67
N HIS A 228 0.20 5.81 -17.06
CA HIS A 228 0.21 6.96 -16.15
C HIS A 228 -1.21 7.46 -15.81
N LEU A 229 -2.13 7.52 -16.78
CA LEU A 229 -3.48 8.06 -16.53
C LEU A 229 -4.39 7.06 -15.79
N ILE A 230 -4.35 5.78 -16.17
CA ILE A 230 -5.12 4.74 -15.47
C ILE A 230 -4.53 4.52 -14.09
N GLY A 231 -3.21 4.49 -13.95
CA GLY A 231 -2.56 4.33 -12.66
C GLY A 231 -2.85 5.48 -11.70
N PHE A 232 -2.94 6.73 -12.22
CA PHE A 232 -3.45 7.85 -11.42
C PHE A 232 -4.86 7.60 -10.90
N LEU A 233 -5.78 7.15 -11.75
CA LEU A 233 -7.16 6.85 -11.32
C LEU A 233 -7.23 5.75 -10.26
N LEU A 234 -6.43 4.68 -10.41
CA LEU A 234 -6.34 3.60 -9.43
C LEU A 234 -5.84 4.12 -8.07
N VAL A 235 -4.83 4.99 -8.05
CA VAL A 235 -4.37 5.66 -6.83
C VAL A 235 -5.45 6.57 -6.22
N GLU A 236 -6.28 7.18 -7.07
CA GLU A 236 -7.45 7.98 -6.66
C GLU A 236 -8.71 7.13 -6.37
N ASN A 237 -8.52 5.84 -6.07
CA ASN A 237 -9.53 4.86 -5.66
C ASN A 237 -10.61 4.56 -6.72
N GLU A 238 -10.28 4.61 -8.01
CA GLU A 238 -11.15 4.03 -9.04
C GLU A 238 -11.04 2.50 -9.06
N SER A 239 -12.17 1.82 -9.29
CA SER A 239 -12.19 0.34 -9.35
C SER A 239 -11.51 -0.16 -10.63
N LEU A 240 -10.53 -1.06 -10.48
CA LEU A 240 -9.88 -1.73 -11.60
C LEU A 240 -10.90 -2.50 -12.47
N ALA A 241 -11.83 -3.21 -11.82
CA ALA A 241 -12.89 -3.94 -12.51
C ALA A 241 -13.87 -2.99 -13.19
N GLY A 242 -14.21 -1.86 -12.55
CA GLY A 242 -15.01 -0.79 -13.15
C GLY A 242 -14.39 -0.21 -14.42
N LEU A 243 -13.10 0.12 -14.37
CA LEU A 243 -12.35 0.62 -15.53
C LEU A 243 -12.28 -0.41 -16.66
N TYR A 244 -12.09 -1.69 -16.35
CA TYR A 244 -12.11 -2.74 -17.37
C TYR A 244 -13.50 -2.90 -17.99
N LYS A 245 -14.57 -2.88 -17.19
CA LYS A 245 -15.97 -2.93 -17.68
C LYS A 245 -16.28 -1.79 -18.64
N GLU A 246 -15.85 -0.56 -18.31
CA GLU A 246 -16.01 0.60 -19.19
C GLU A 246 -15.20 0.48 -20.50
N ALA A 247 -14.06 -0.21 -20.47
CA ALA A 247 -13.22 -0.44 -21.65
C ALA A 247 -13.83 -1.46 -22.63
N GLN A 248 -14.59 -2.46 -22.15
CA GLN A 248 -15.15 -3.53 -22.99
C GLN A 248 -16.08 -3.04 -24.10
N GLY A 249 -16.71 -1.87 -23.94
CA GLY A 249 -17.64 -1.29 -24.92
C GLY A 249 -17.03 -0.25 -25.87
N GLN A 250 -15.71 -0.04 -25.83
CA GLN A 250 -15.07 1.10 -26.48
C GLN A 250 -13.81 0.71 -27.24
N THR A 251 -13.44 1.49 -28.26
CA THR A 251 -12.12 1.36 -28.87
C THR A 251 -11.04 1.83 -27.88
N LYS A 252 -9.82 1.30 -28.01
CA LYS A 252 -8.68 1.73 -27.16
C LYS A 252 -8.49 3.25 -27.18
N SER A 253 -8.67 3.87 -28.35
CA SER A 253 -8.56 5.32 -28.51
C SER A 253 -9.67 6.06 -27.78
N LYS A 254 -10.93 5.64 -27.95
CA LYS A 254 -12.07 6.30 -27.31
C LYS A 254 -11.97 6.19 -25.78
N PHE A 255 -11.68 5.00 -25.27
CA PHE A 255 -11.51 4.76 -23.85
C PHE A 255 -10.42 5.66 -23.25
N LEU A 256 -9.24 5.72 -23.87
CA LEU A 256 -8.13 6.52 -23.34
C LEU A 256 -8.36 8.02 -23.48
N HIS A 257 -8.79 8.50 -24.65
CA HIS A 257 -8.84 9.92 -24.96
C HIS A 257 -10.14 10.61 -24.51
N GLU A 258 -11.22 9.87 -24.29
CA GLU A 258 -12.49 10.41 -23.82
C GLU A 258 -12.73 9.98 -22.37
N THR A 259 -12.95 8.69 -22.11
CA THR A 259 -13.37 8.19 -20.79
C THR A 259 -12.32 8.43 -19.70
N ILE A 260 -11.08 7.97 -19.91
CA ILE A 260 -10.01 8.12 -18.92
C ILE A 260 -9.66 9.59 -18.70
N LYS A 261 -9.50 10.38 -19.77
CA LYS A 261 -9.22 11.82 -19.63
C LYS A 261 -10.31 12.55 -18.85
N GLU A 262 -11.60 12.26 -19.09
CA GLU A 262 -12.69 12.91 -18.38
C GLU A 262 -12.70 12.52 -16.90
N LYS A 263 -12.55 11.23 -16.57
CA LYS A 263 -12.42 10.79 -15.16
C LYS A 263 -11.24 11.46 -14.45
N VAL A 264 -10.08 11.58 -15.11
CA VAL A 264 -8.92 12.26 -14.51
C VAL A 264 -9.25 13.74 -14.25
N LYS A 265 -9.95 14.41 -15.18
CA LYS A 265 -10.42 15.80 -14.98
C LYS A 265 -11.35 15.91 -13.78
N GLU A 266 -12.31 15.00 -13.63
CA GLU A 266 -13.25 14.99 -12.51
C GLU A 266 -12.54 14.85 -11.15
N LYS A 267 -11.41 14.12 -11.10
CA LYS A 267 -10.62 13.98 -9.87
C LYS A 267 -9.83 15.24 -9.49
N ILE A 268 -9.49 16.10 -10.46
CA ILE A 268 -8.67 17.31 -10.23
C ILE A 268 -9.45 18.63 -10.32
N ALA A 269 -10.68 18.62 -10.85
CA ALA A 269 -11.51 19.81 -11.01
C ALA A 269 -12.64 19.78 -9.98
N THR A 270 -12.46 20.45 -8.85
CA THR A 270 -13.56 20.63 -7.89
C THR A 270 -14.45 21.84 -8.30
N HIS A 271 -15.76 21.62 -8.20
CA HIS A 271 -16.85 22.60 -8.37
C HIS A 271 -17.01 23.29 -9.75
N ASN A 272 -17.88 22.70 -10.58
CA ASN A 272 -18.71 23.35 -11.61
C ASN A 272 -18.03 24.18 -12.72
N LYS A 273 -16.71 24.15 -12.88
CA LYS A 273 -16.04 24.72 -14.06
C LYS A 273 -14.93 23.80 -14.52
N LYS A 274 -14.98 23.41 -15.81
CA LYS A 274 -13.90 22.74 -16.54
C LYS A 274 -12.71 23.68 -16.79
N ASP A 275 -12.34 24.49 -15.81
CA ASP A 275 -11.35 25.55 -15.95
C ASP A 275 -10.20 25.33 -14.95
N LEU A 276 -8.98 25.28 -15.48
CA LEU A 276 -7.74 25.14 -14.71
C LEU A 276 -7.44 26.40 -13.88
N ALA A 277 -8.19 27.49 -14.08
CA ALA A 277 -8.11 28.72 -13.29
C ALA A 277 -8.24 28.47 -11.77
N ASN A 278 -9.01 27.45 -11.36
CA ASN A 278 -9.21 27.12 -9.94
C ASN A 278 -7.92 26.61 -9.26
N ILE A 279 -6.99 26.00 -10.00
CA ILE A 279 -5.71 25.53 -9.45
C ILE A 279 -4.93 26.68 -8.82
N LYS A 280 -5.08 27.90 -9.36
CA LYS A 280 -4.40 29.09 -8.84
C LYS A 280 -4.91 29.56 -7.49
N SER A 281 -6.15 29.23 -7.15
CA SER A 281 -6.77 29.62 -5.87
C SER A 281 -6.61 28.59 -4.75
N LEU A 282 -6.08 27.40 -5.04
CA LEU A 282 -5.89 26.36 -4.03
C LEU A 282 -4.79 26.74 -3.04
N THR A 283 -5.04 26.47 -1.76
CA THR A 283 -4.12 26.80 -0.67
C THR A 283 -3.81 25.59 0.21
N TYR A 284 -2.55 25.49 0.63
CA TYR A 284 -2.12 24.51 1.61
C TYR A 284 -2.83 24.75 2.95
N GLY A 285 -3.28 23.67 3.60
CA GLY A 285 -4.13 23.68 4.78
C GLY A 285 -5.58 23.35 4.43
N ASP A 286 -6.17 24.12 3.52
CA ASP A 286 -7.59 23.99 3.15
C ASP A 286 -7.81 22.94 2.05
N ASN A 287 -6.89 22.84 1.08
CA ASN A 287 -7.05 22.02 -0.12
C ASN A 287 -6.03 20.86 -0.22
N ASN A 288 -5.50 20.37 0.89
CA ASN A 288 -4.36 19.44 0.91
C ASN A 288 -4.55 18.18 0.04
N LYS A 289 -5.74 17.57 0.07
CA LYS A 289 -6.02 16.37 -0.74
C LYS A 289 -5.92 16.67 -2.23
N GLU A 290 -6.59 17.74 -2.67
CA GLU A 290 -6.63 18.17 -4.07
C GLU A 290 -5.24 18.60 -4.56
N LEU A 291 -4.50 19.37 -3.74
CA LEU A 291 -3.12 19.75 -4.03
C LEU A 291 -2.22 18.53 -4.21
N LYS A 292 -2.34 17.52 -3.33
CA LYS A 292 -1.57 16.27 -3.43
C LYS A 292 -1.89 15.54 -4.72
N SER A 293 -3.17 15.40 -5.08
CA SER A 293 -3.60 14.76 -6.33
C SER A 293 -3.07 15.50 -7.56
N ILE A 294 -3.10 16.85 -7.58
CA ILE A 294 -2.59 17.64 -8.72
C ILE A 294 -1.07 17.51 -8.85
N VAL A 295 -0.31 17.61 -7.76
CA VAL A 295 1.16 17.48 -7.79
C VAL A 295 1.57 16.05 -8.17
N LEU A 296 0.83 15.02 -7.72
CA LEU A 296 1.04 13.63 -8.13
C LEU A 296 0.81 13.46 -9.63
N LEU A 297 -0.33 13.95 -10.12
CA LEU A 297 -0.67 13.91 -11.54
C LEU A 297 0.42 14.61 -12.37
N PHE A 298 0.87 15.79 -11.96
CA PHE A 298 1.94 16.52 -12.65
C PHE A 298 3.24 15.71 -12.74
N ASN A 299 3.61 14.99 -11.67
CA ASN A 299 4.74 14.05 -11.69
C ASN A 299 4.54 12.95 -12.73
N MET A 300 3.39 12.29 -12.74
CA MET A 300 3.09 11.21 -13.69
C MET A 300 3.04 11.71 -15.15
N LEU A 301 2.40 12.85 -15.41
CA LEU A 301 2.33 13.45 -16.75
C LEU A 301 3.71 13.81 -17.29
N SER A 302 4.64 14.19 -16.42
CA SER A 302 6.01 14.55 -16.81
C SER A 302 6.84 13.35 -17.29
N TYR A 303 6.41 12.12 -16.99
CA TYR A 303 7.04 10.89 -17.50
C TYR A 303 6.50 10.44 -18.87
N ILE A 304 5.30 10.89 -19.28
CA ILE A 304 4.59 10.33 -20.46
C ILE A 304 5.44 10.38 -21.74
N ASP A 305 6.13 11.51 -21.98
CA ASP A 305 6.95 11.73 -23.17
C ASP A 305 8.42 11.29 -22.98
N THR A 306 8.75 10.62 -21.87
CA THR A 306 10.12 10.19 -21.56
C THR A 306 10.33 8.69 -21.80
N GLN A 307 11.58 8.25 -21.77
CA GLN A 307 11.91 6.81 -21.81
C GLN A 307 11.70 6.11 -20.45
N TYR A 308 11.55 6.90 -19.38
CA TYR A 308 11.32 6.41 -18.03
C TYR A 308 9.82 6.42 -17.71
N ARG A 309 9.44 5.74 -16.63
CA ARG A 309 8.06 5.69 -16.15
C ARG A 309 8.02 5.98 -14.67
N PHE A 310 6.89 6.50 -14.22
CA PHE A 310 6.59 6.60 -12.79
C PHE A 310 6.56 5.20 -12.18
N SER A 311 7.19 4.97 -11.02
CA SER A 311 7.12 3.67 -10.34
C SER A 311 5.93 3.64 -9.38
N PHE A 312 4.91 2.84 -9.69
CA PHE A 312 3.79 2.62 -8.77
C PHE A 312 4.18 1.74 -7.59
N ASP A 313 5.14 0.83 -7.79
CA ASP A 313 5.68 0.01 -6.71
C ASP A 313 6.32 0.87 -5.62
N ILE A 314 7.24 1.77 -5.98
CA ILE A 314 7.85 2.69 -5.01
C ILE A 314 6.78 3.61 -4.40
N TYR A 315 5.83 4.09 -5.21
CA TYR A 315 4.81 5.02 -4.70
C TYR A 315 3.91 4.37 -3.65
N LYS A 316 3.38 3.17 -3.90
CA LYS A 316 2.45 2.48 -3.00
C LYS A 316 3.13 1.91 -1.75
N ASN A 317 4.43 1.56 -1.84
CA ASN A 317 5.20 1.07 -0.69
C ASN A 317 5.75 2.18 0.23
N ASN A 318 5.41 3.46 -0.02
CA ASN A 318 5.89 4.59 0.78
C ASN A 318 4.76 5.56 1.11
N ASP A 319 4.87 6.23 2.26
CA ASP A 319 4.00 7.36 2.59
C ASP A 319 4.49 8.62 1.88
N TRP A 320 3.60 9.31 1.17
CA TRP A 320 3.91 10.55 0.44
C TRP A 320 3.18 11.75 1.04
N GLU A 321 3.90 12.87 1.17
CA GLU A 321 3.40 14.12 1.72
C GLU A 321 3.71 15.29 0.79
N LEU A 322 2.93 16.36 0.95
CA LEU A 322 3.24 17.65 0.35
C LEU A 322 4.36 18.30 1.17
N GLU A 323 5.42 18.69 0.49
CA GLU A 323 6.55 19.39 1.07
C GLU A 323 6.64 20.81 0.50
N HIS A 324 6.95 21.78 1.35
CA HIS A 324 7.16 23.16 0.93
C HIS A 324 8.56 23.32 0.34
N ILE A 325 8.66 23.81 -0.90
CA ILE A 325 9.94 24.06 -1.57
C ILE A 325 10.76 25.11 -0.79
N HIS A 326 10.08 26.15 -0.32
CA HIS A 326 10.58 27.12 0.65
C HIS A 326 9.68 27.15 1.88
N ALA A 327 10.23 26.84 3.06
CA ALA A 327 9.46 26.78 4.30
C ALA A 327 9.21 28.17 4.92
N GLN A 328 8.15 28.29 5.72
CA GLN A 328 7.98 29.37 6.70
C GLN A 328 8.62 28.98 8.03
N GLN A 329 9.33 29.92 8.65
CA GLN A 329 9.96 29.70 9.96
C GLN A 329 9.13 30.34 11.08
N ASP A 330 8.16 29.61 11.62
CA ASP A 330 7.37 30.08 12.76
C ASP A 330 7.99 29.73 14.13
N LYS A 331 8.87 28.71 14.18
CA LYS A 331 9.45 28.18 15.42
C LYS A 331 10.92 27.82 15.26
N THR A 332 11.70 27.94 16.33
CA THR A 332 13.10 27.48 16.36
C THR A 332 13.16 25.96 16.12
N PRO A 333 14.03 25.46 15.22
CA PRO A 333 14.14 24.03 14.97
C PRO A 333 14.63 23.32 16.23
N GLN A 334 13.92 22.29 16.68
CA GLN A 334 14.38 21.43 17.77
C GLN A 334 15.16 20.26 17.18
N ILE A 335 16.46 20.46 16.98
CA ILE A 335 17.35 19.48 16.35
C ILE A 335 18.56 19.16 17.24
N PRO A 336 19.18 17.97 17.08
CA PRO A 336 20.36 17.60 17.85
C PRO A 336 21.52 18.60 17.69
N PHE A 337 22.36 18.74 18.71
CA PHE A 337 23.50 19.68 18.70
C PHE A 337 24.38 19.57 17.45
N LYS A 338 24.65 18.34 16.97
CA LYS A 338 25.43 18.12 15.74
C LYS A 338 24.76 18.73 14.50
N GLU A 339 23.44 18.63 14.42
CA GLU A 339 22.64 19.20 13.33
C GLU A 339 22.55 20.72 13.43
N VAL A 340 22.54 21.30 14.63
CA VAL A 340 22.65 22.77 14.83
C VAL A 340 23.98 23.28 14.25
N VAL A 341 25.10 22.64 14.59
CA VAL A 341 26.42 23.02 14.08
C VAL A 341 26.51 22.83 12.57
N LYS A 342 25.92 21.77 12.02
CA LYS A 342 25.81 21.56 10.57
C LYS A 342 25.01 22.69 9.93
N TRP A 343 23.83 23.00 10.46
CA TRP A 343 22.95 24.06 9.97
C TRP A 343 23.67 25.42 9.94
N LEU A 344 24.36 25.81 11.02
CA LEU A 344 25.09 27.08 11.07
C LEU A 344 26.23 27.13 10.05
N ARG A 345 26.94 26.01 9.85
CA ARG A 345 28.00 25.90 8.83
C ARG A 345 27.44 26.08 7.42
N ASP A 346 26.35 25.39 7.12
CA ASP A 346 25.70 25.44 5.81
C ASP A 346 25.14 26.85 5.55
N SER A 347 24.47 27.45 6.54
CA SER A 347 23.96 28.84 6.47
C SER A 347 25.07 29.85 6.25
N LYS A 348 26.21 29.71 6.93
CA LYS A 348 27.40 30.56 6.71
C LYS A 348 27.87 30.49 5.27
N GLN A 349 27.96 29.29 4.69
CA GLN A 349 28.40 29.12 3.30
C GLN A 349 27.40 29.73 2.32
N ILE A 350 26.11 29.51 2.54
CA ILE A 350 25.03 30.05 1.70
C ILE A 350 25.03 31.58 1.73
N LEU A 351 25.16 32.20 2.92
CA LEU A 351 25.23 33.66 3.06
C LEU A 351 26.46 34.26 2.36
N LYS A 352 27.63 33.61 2.45
CA LYS A 352 28.84 34.05 1.72
C LYS A 352 28.66 33.98 0.22
N ASN A 353 28.06 32.90 -0.28
CA ASN A 353 27.78 32.75 -1.70
C ASN A 353 26.78 33.83 -2.17
N ALA A 354 25.74 34.10 -1.37
CA ALA A 354 24.76 35.14 -1.66
C ALA A 354 25.39 36.55 -1.70
N GLU A 355 26.27 36.88 -0.76
CA GLU A 355 26.99 38.16 -0.73
C GLU A 355 27.84 38.38 -1.99
N GLN A 356 28.46 37.32 -2.51
CA GLN A 356 29.31 37.36 -3.72
C GLN A 356 28.50 37.44 -5.03
N SER A 357 27.23 37.05 -5.01
CA SER A 357 26.40 36.88 -6.22
C SER A 357 25.81 38.19 -6.77
N GLY A 358 25.97 39.32 -6.06
CA GLY A 358 25.48 40.64 -6.49
C GLY A 358 24.01 40.91 -6.15
N LYS A 359 23.57 42.18 -6.31
CA LYS A 359 22.26 42.69 -5.85
C LYS A 359 21.09 42.16 -6.69
N GLU A 360 20.19 41.45 -6.04
CA GLU A 360 18.83 41.12 -6.47
C GLU A 360 17.79 42.03 -5.77
N SER A 361 16.61 42.21 -6.39
CA SER A 361 15.54 43.08 -5.88
C SER A 361 14.70 42.47 -4.74
N SER A 362 14.77 41.15 -4.55
CA SER A 362 13.94 40.37 -3.62
C SER A 362 14.61 40.08 -2.27
N ILE A 363 15.91 40.34 -2.14
CA ILE A 363 16.70 40.00 -0.95
C ILE A 363 17.16 41.28 -0.25
N ASP A 364 17.05 41.32 1.07
CA ASP A 364 17.61 42.39 1.88
C ASP A 364 19.13 42.20 2.06
N PHE A 365 19.89 42.46 0.99
CA PHE A 365 21.37 42.35 1.00
C PHE A 365 22.01 43.20 2.10
N GLY A 366 21.33 44.25 2.57
CA GLY A 366 21.81 45.08 3.69
C GLY A 366 21.89 44.32 5.02
N LYS A 367 21.13 43.24 5.18
CA LYS A 367 21.13 42.39 6.39
C LYS A 367 22.08 41.19 6.31
N ILE A 368 22.64 40.88 5.14
CA ILE A 368 23.56 39.74 4.98
C ILE A 368 24.80 39.87 5.88
N PRO A 369 25.53 41.01 5.90
CA PRO A 369 26.76 41.12 6.70
C PRO A 369 26.52 40.92 8.20
N SER A 370 25.48 41.55 8.76
CA SER A 370 25.14 41.44 10.18
C SER A 370 24.63 40.04 10.54
N THR A 371 23.90 39.39 9.64
CA THR A 371 23.43 38.01 9.84
C THR A 371 24.58 37.01 9.74
N LEU A 372 25.52 37.23 8.82
CA LEU A 372 26.72 36.42 8.68
C LEU A 372 27.60 36.49 9.93
N GLU A 373 27.86 37.69 10.45
CA GLU A 373 28.60 37.89 11.70
C GLU A 373 27.94 37.15 12.87
N ARG A 374 26.60 37.26 12.97
CA ARG A 374 25.82 36.57 14.00
C ARG A 374 25.96 35.04 13.92
N VAL A 375 25.82 34.48 12.72
CA VAL A 375 25.96 33.03 12.47
C VAL A 375 27.41 32.58 12.75
N GLU A 376 28.41 33.36 12.35
CA GLU A 376 29.82 33.04 12.59
C GLU A 376 30.17 33.06 14.07
N SER A 377 29.71 34.06 14.82
CA SER A 377 29.92 34.18 16.26
C SER A 377 29.38 32.96 17.02
N LEU A 378 28.11 32.59 16.77
CA LEU A 378 27.51 31.43 17.41
C LEU A 378 28.21 30.12 16.99
N LEU A 379 28.56 29.97 15.71
CA LEU A 379 29.25 28.78 15.23
C LEU A 379 30.62 28.58 15.91
N GLU A 380 31.39 29.65 16.10
CA GLU A 380 32.70 29.57 16.76
C GLU A 380 32.56 29.30 18.28
N LYS A 381 31.56 29.93 18.93
CA LYS A 381 31.19 29.62 20.33
C LYS A 381 30.88 28.13 20.53
N LEU A 382 30.03 27.56 19.67
CA LEU A 382 29.65 26.15 19.78
C LEU A 382 30.79 25.17 19.43
N LYS A 383 31.70 25.54 18.52
CA LYS A 383 32.88 24.73 18.19
C LYS A 383 33.91 24.69 19.31
N ALA A 384 34.10 25.79 20.03
CA ALA A 384 34.99 25.86 21.19
C ALA A 384 34.57 24.85 22.28
N GLU A 385 33.28 24.52 22.34
CA GLU A 385 32.68 23.59 23.28
C GLU A 385 32.55 22.16 22.72
N ALA A 386 33.63 21.63 22.12
CA ALA A 386 33.65 20.37 21.34
C ALA A 386 33.10 19.09 22.04
N LYS A 387 32.90 19.11 23.37
CA LYS A 387 32.32 17.98 24.15
C LYS A 387 30.82 18.16 24.47
N LYS A 388 30.21 19.28 24.11
CA LYS A 388 28.82 19.60 24.43
C LYS A 388 27.86 18.71 23.63
N LYS A 389 26.82 18.22 24.31
CA LYS A 389 25.82 17.29 23.74
C LYS A 389 24.47 17.96 23.45
N LYS A 390 24.19 19.12 24.07
CA LYS A 390 22.94 19.88 23.96
C LYS A 390 23.23 21.37 24.11
N LEU A 391 22.45 22.20 23.45
CA LEU A 391 22.45 23.65 23.67
C LEU A 391 21.89 23.96 25.07
N ASP A 392 22.36 25.04 25.68
CA ASP A 392 21.66 25.67 26.80
C ASP A 392 20.52 26.58 26.31
N ASP A 393 19.76 27.16 27.25
CA ASP A 393 18.58 27.96 26.94
C ASP A 393 18.94 29.24 26.17
N ASP A 394 20.07 29.87 26.52
CA ASP A 394 20.55 31.10 25.87
C ASP A 394 21.03 30.81 24.45
N GLU A 395 21.78 29.73 24.25
CA GLU A 395 22.22 29.28 22.93
C GLU A 395 21.04 28.83 22.05
N THR A 396 20.01 28.21 22.63
CA THR A 396 18.80 27.83 21.90
C THR A 396 18.06 29.06 21.39
N LYS A 397 17.98 30.11 22.21
CA LYS A 397 17.42 31.40 21.82
C LYS A 397 18.27 32.09 20.75
N GLU A 398 19.59 32.13 20.95
CA GLU A 398 20.55 32.71 20.01
C GLU A 398 20.51 32.02 18.64
N PHE A 399 20.42 30.68 18.64
CA PHE A 399 20.21 29.88 17.44
C PHE A 399 18.88 30.22 16.77
N GLY A 400 17.78 30.26 17.51
CA GLY A 400 16.46 30.63 16.96
C GLY A 400 16.46 32.01 16.30
N GLU A 401 17.17 32.97 16.87
CA GLU A 401 17.34 34.29 16.27
C GLU A 401 18.23 34.27 15.00
N CYS A 402 19.28 33.45 14.96
CA CYS A 402 20.06 33.22 13.74
C CYS A 402 19.18 32.65 12.62
N VAL A 403 18.35 31.64 12.95
CA VAL A 403 17.45 31.03 11.97
C VAL A 403 16.45 32.06 11.44
N LYS A 404 15.82 32.85 12.31
CA LYS A 404 14.92 33.93 11.89
C LYS A 404 15.61 34.95 10.97
N ALA A 405 16.83 35.38 11.33
CA ALA A 405 17.58 36.34 10.53
C ALA A 405 17.91 35.80 9.13
N VAL A 406 18.29 34.52 9.03
CA VAL A 406 18.50 33.85 7.74
C VAL A 406 17.18 33.79 6.96
N PHE A 407 16.09 33.27 7.53
CA PHE A 407 14.82 33.19 6.80
C PHE A 407 14.28 34.54 6.32
N GLU A 408 14.50 35.62 7.07
CA GLU A 408 14.11 36.97 6.65
C GLU A 408 14.92 37.48 5.45
N ILE A 409 16.17 37.05 5.27
CA ILE A 409 16.97 37.36 4.06
C ILE A 409 16.41 36.62 2.85
N PHE A 410 16.00 35.35 3.03
CA PHE A 410 15.57 34.46 1.95
C PHE A 410 14.04 34.41 1.79
N LYS A 411 13.30 35.36 2.38
CA LYS A 411 11.83 35.32 2.48
C LYS A 411 11.15 35.32 1.11
N GLY A 412 10.24 34.37 0.88
CA GLY A 412 9.37 34.34 -0.29
C GLY A 412 7.98 34.97 -0.03
N ASP A 413 7.33 35.47 -1.07
CA ASP A 413 6.02 36.16 -0.97
C ASP A 413 4.80 35.22 -1.01
N GLU A 414 4.92 34.01 -1.58
CA GLU A 414 3.78 33.10 -1.82
C GLU A 414 4.05 31.71 -1.23
N LEU A 415 3.67 31.50 0.03
CA LEU A 415 4.16 30.35 0.79
C LEU A 415 3.22 29.13 0.76
N HIS A 416 1.93 29.32 0.51
CA HIS A 416 0.92 28.25 0.57
C HIS A 416 0.26 27.93 -0.78
N THR A 417 0.76 28.47 -1.89
CA THR A 417 0.26 28.16 -3.23
C THR A 417 0.92 26.88 -3.75
N ILE A 418 0.30 26.25 -4.75
CA ILE A 418 0.86 25.04 -5.40
C ILE A 418 2.26 25.29 -6.01
N GLY A 419 2.57 26.54 -6.36
CA GLY A 419 3.88 26.96 -6.85
C GLY A 419 5.02 26.83 -5.81
N ASN A 420 4.69 26.62 -4.54
CA ASN A 420 5.65 26.37 -3.48
C ASN A 420 5.54 24.94 -2.89
N LEU A 421 4.85 24.03 -3.57
CA LEU A 421 4.61 22.67 -3.09
C LEU A 421 5.20 21.62 -4.02
N THR A 422 5.73 20.57 -3.41
CA THR A 422 6.25 19.41 -4.12
C THR A 422 5.89 18.12 -3.40
N LEU A 423 6.10 16.98 -4.04
CA LEU A 423 5.78 15.67 -3.48
C LEU A 423 7.06 15.01 -2.97
N LEU A 424 7.04 14.53 -1.74
CA LEU A 424 8.18 13.82 -1.17
C LEU A 424 7.73 12.70 -0.24
N SER A 425 8.52 11.64 -0.12
CA SER A 425 8.21 10.58 0.84
C SER A 425 8.39 11.11 2.26
N LYS A 426 7.60 10.61 3.20
CA LYS A 426 7.59 11.05 4.59
C LYS A 426 8.98 10.94 5.25
N ASN A 427 9.69 9.85 4.98
CA ASN A 427 11.05 9.63 5.48
C ASN A 427 12.02 10.71 4.98
N GLU A 428 11.94 11.04 3.69
CA GLU A 428 12.78 12.07 3.09
C GLU A 428 12.35 13.47 3.56
N ASN A 429 11.05 13.74 3.67
CA ASN A 429 10.48 14.98 4.17
C ASN A 429 10.99 15.34 5.57
N ILE A 430 11.00 14.37 6.49
CA ILE A 430 11.55 14.54 7.84
C ILE A 430 13.03 14.96 7.78
N SER A 431 13.80 14.42 6.84
CA SER A 431 15.23 14.74 6.68
C SER A 431 15.49 16.12 6.04
N LEU A 432 14.59 16.59 5.17
CA LEU A 432 14.66 17.96 4.62
C LEU A 432 14.40 19.00 5.71
N GLY A 433 13.44 18.74 6.58
CA GLY A 433 13.09 19.60 7.71
C GLY A 433 12.72 21.04 7.32
N ASN A 434 12.56 21.89 8.33
CA ASN A 434 12.29 23.31 8.12
C ASN A 434 13.60 24.06 7.81
N ALA A 435 13.96 24.09 6.53
CA ALA A 435 15.16 24.74 6.04
C ALA A 435 14.85 25.68 4.85
N ILE A 436 15.75 26.63 4.58
CA ILE A 436 15.65 27.48 3.39
C ILE A 436 15.88 26.65 2.12
N PHE A 437 15.40 27.15 0.98
CA PHE A 437 15.49 26.48 -0.32
C PHE A 437 16.89 25.93 -0.63
N ALA A 438 17.96 26.74 -0.51
CA ALA A 438 19.33 26.31 -0.81
C ALA A 438 19.78 25.07 0.02
N MET A 439 19.36 25.00 1.29
CA MET A 439 19.66 23.83 2.14
C MET A 439 18.87 22.60 1.70
N LYS A 440 17.58 22.77 1.39
CA LYS A 440 16.73 21.67 0.89
C LYS A 440 17.24 21.14 -0.43
N GLN A 441 17.66 22.02 -1.34
CA GLN A 441 18.29 21.67 -2.62
C GLN A 441 19.55 20.81 -2.41
N GLN A 442 20.44 21.21 -1.49
CA GLN A 442 21.62 20.41 -1.17
C GLN A 442 21.25 19.03 -0.61
N ARG A 443 20.28 18.97 0.31
CA ARG A 443 19.83 17.69 0.91
C ARG A 443 19.22 16.77 -0.14
N ILE A 444 18.36 17.28 -1.04
CA ILE A 444 17.79 16.50 -2.14
C ILE A 444 18.91 15.93 -3.03
N LYS A 445 19.96 16.72 -3.32
CA LYS A 445 21.12 16.24 -4.06
C LYS A 445 21.89 15.14 -3.32
N GLU A 446 22.11 15.29 -2.01
CA GLU A 446 22.75 14.26 -1.18
C GLU A 446 21.93 12.97 -1.20
N LYS A 447 20.60 13.06 -1.07
CA LYS A 447 19.68 11.93 -1.12
C LYS A 447 19.65 11.22 -2.46
N GLU A 448 19.65 11.97 -3.57
CA GLU A 448 19.75 11.39 -4.90
C GLU A 448 21.09 10.66 -5.09
N GLN A 449 22.20 11.20 -4.54
CA GLN A 449 23.51 10.54 -4.56
C GLN A 449 23.56 9.26 -3.71
N GLU A 450 22.78 9.20 -2.64
CA GLU A 450 22.59 8.01 -1.80
C GLU A 450 21.65 6.96 -2.43
N GLY A 451 21.05 7.27 -3.59
CA GLY A 451 20.14 6.37 -4.31
C GLY A 451 18.68 6.44 -3.84
N ALA A 452 18.31 7.46 -3.06
CA ALA A 452 16.93 7.68 -2.68
C ALA A 452 16.08 8.05 -3.91
N PHE A 453 14.86 7.53 -3.97
CA PHE A 453 13.93 7.87 -5.05
C PHE A 453 13.32 9.26 -4.81
N ILE A 454 13.68 10.21 -5.66
CA ILE A 454 13.11 11.56 -5.70
C ILE A 454 12.22 11.69 -6.94
N PRO A 455 10.93 12.08 -6.80
CA PRO A 455 10.06 12.26 -7.96
C PRO A 455 10.65 13.27 -8.95
N LEU A 456 10.43 13.02 -10.24
CA LEU A 456 11.01 13.83 -11.32
C LEU A 456 10.72 15.32 -11.16
N CYS A 457 9.47 15.70 -10.87
CA CYS A 457 9.14 17.10 -10.72
C CYS A 457 9.73 17.71 -9.45
N THR A 458 9.87 16.92 -8.38
CA THR A 458 10.55 17.33 -7.14
C THR A 458 12.02 17.59 -7.38
N ARG A 459 12.71 16.69 -8.08
CA ARG A 459 14.09 16.94 -8.50
C ARG A 459 14.19 18.19 -9.36
N ASN A 460 13.31 18.31 -10.35
CA ASN A 460 13.37 19.39 -11.31
C ASN A 460 13.10 20.76 -10.71
N VAL A 461 12.21 20.85 -9.71
CA VAL A 461 11.91 22.12 -9.04
C VAL A 461 13.09 22.57 -8.18
N PHE A 462 13.75 21.66 -7.45
CA PHE A 462 14.97 21.99 -6.71
C PHE A 462 16.16 22.30 -7.62
N LEU A 463 16.20 21.78 -8.85
CA LEU A 463 17.19 22.14 -9.88
C LEU A 463 16.79 23.37 -10.71
N LYS A 464 15.64 23.99 -10.42
CA LYS A 464 15.10 25.15 -11.16
C LYS A 464 14.91 24.93 -12.66
N TYR A 465 14.59 23.71 -13.10
CA TYR A 465 14.30 23.46 -14.52
C TYR A 465 13.03 24.14 -15.02
N TYR A 466 12.15 24.57 -14.11
CA TYR A 466 10.90 25.24 -14.46
C TYR A 466 11.02 26.77 -14.49
N THR A 467 12.11 27.33 -13.95
CA THR A 467 12.36 28.77 -13.97
C THR A 467 12.76 29.23 -15.37
N LYS A 468 12.03 30.19 -15.93
CA LYS A 468 12.27 30.66 -17.32
C LYS A 468 13.48 31.60 -17.41
N GLU A 469 13.63 32.49 -16.44
CA GLU A 469 14.74 33.45 -16.38
C GLU A 469 15.85 32.91 -15.47
N GLN A 470 16.87 32.28 -16.05
CA GLN A 470 18.00 31.75 -15.29
C GLN A 470 19.04 32.84 -15.03
N ASN A 471 18.97 33.45 -13.85
CA ASN A 471 20.10 34.20 -13.30
C ASN A 471 20.93 33.32 -12.38
N ILE A 472 22.25 33.25 -12.61
CA ILE A 472 23.18 32.47 -11.77
C ILE A 472 23.10 32.93 -10.30
N SER A 473 22.84 34.22 -10.06
CA SER A 473 22.63 34.79 -8.73
C SER A 473 21.37 34.28 -8.02
N GLN A 474 20.38 33.77 -8.76
CA GLN A 474 19.10 33.27 -8.23
C GLN A 474 19.14 31.79 -7.84
N ALA A 475 20.26 31.09 -8.01
CA ALA A 475 20.35 29.65 -7.77
C ALA A 475 20.04 29.26 -6.30
N LEU A 476 20.25 30.17 -5.35
CA LEU A 476 20.11 29.92 -3.91
C LEU A 476 18.72 30.27 -3.35
N PHE A 477 17.83 30.85 -4.14
CA PHE A 477 16.58 31.46 -3.67
C PHE A 477 15.38 30.82 -4.36
N TRP A 478 14.25 30.73 -3.65
CA TRP A 478 12.97 30.41 -4.28
C TRP A 478 12.15 31.69 -4.35
N SER A 479 12.20 32.37 -5.49
CA SER A 479 11.55 33.66 -5.69
C SER A 479 10.06 33.49 -6.02
N LYS A 480 9.32 34.60 -5.95
CA LYS A 480 7.94 34.66 -6.43
C LYS A 480 7.83 34.26 -7.91
N GLN A 481 8.79 34.67 -8.74
CA GLN A 481 8.81 34.31 -10.15
C GLN A 481 9.04 32.81 -10.35
N ASP A 482 9.94 32.19 -9.58
CA ASP A 482 10.15 30.73 -9.62
C ASP A 482 8.85 29.97 -9.29
N SER A 483 8.15 30.39 -8.23
CA SER A 483 6.85 29.83 -7.83
C SER A 483 5.80 29.95 -8.93
N GLN A 484 5.70 31.14 -9.55
CA GLN A 484 4.75 31.41 -10.63
C GLN A 484 5.06 30.60 -11.89
N ASP A 485 6.32 30.56 -12.31
CA ASP A 485 6.74 29.77 -13.47
C ASP A 485 6.48 28.27 -13.26
N TYR A 486 6.79 27.75 -12.06
CA TYR A 486 6.51 26.36 -11.72
C TYR A 486 5.00 26.05 -11.72
N GLN A 487 4.19 26.93 -11.14
CA GLN A 487 2.74 26.80 -11.16
C GLN A 487 2.18 26.83 -12.59
N GLU A 488 2.70 27.70 -13.45
CA GLU A 488 2.31 27.77 -14.86
C GLU A 488 2.67 26.49 -15.61
N GLU A 489 3.83 25.89 -15.34
CA GLU A 489 4.23 24.62 -15.96
C GLU A 489 3.31 23.47 -15.52
N ILE A 490 2.91 23.41 -14.24
CA ILE A 490 1.91 22.44 -13.77
C ILE A 490 0.63 22.55 -14.59
N ILE A 491 0.09 23.76 -14.72
CA ILE A 491 -1.14 24.04 -15.45
C ILE A 491 -0.97 23.69 -16.94
N ALA A 492 0.13 24.12 -17.56
CA ALA A 492 0.41 23.87 -18.98
C ALA A 492 0.52 22.38 -19.29
N LYS A 493 1.17 21.60 -18.41
CA LYS A 493 1.30 20.14 -18.57
C LYS A 493 -0.06 19.46 -18.47
N ILE A 494 -0.87 19.80 -17.47
CA ILE A 494 -2.22 19.26 -17.31
C ILE A 494 -3.08 19.61 -18.53
N GLN A 495 -3.00 20.86 -19.01
CA GLN A 495 -3.71 21.31 -20.20
C GLN A 495 -3.33 20.49 -21.45
N LYS A 496 -2.03 20.29 -21.69
CA LYS A 496 -1.49 19.50 -22.81
C LYS A 496 -1.95 18.04 -22.82
N TYR A 497 -2.14 17.41 -21.67
CA TYR A 497 -2.52 15.98 -21.66
C TYR A 497 -4.02 15.75 -21.52
N LEU A 498 -4.74 16.62 -20.82
CA LEU A 498 -6.15 16.40 -20.54
C LEU A 498 -7.09 17.22 -21.43
N PHE A 499 -6.71 18.44 -21.81
CA PHE A 499 -7.62 19.40 -22.45
C PHE A 499 -7.33 19.66 -23.94
N SER A 500 -6.21 19.17 -24.47
CA SER A 500 -5.92 19.19 -25.92
C SER A 500 -6.32 17.92 -26.66
#